data_AF-A0A9D2Q6G9-F1
#
_entry.id   AF-A0A9D2Q6G9-F1
#
_cell.length_a   1.000
_cell.length_b   1.000
_cell.length_c   1.000
_cell.angle_alpha   90.00
_cell.angle_beta   90.00
_cell.angle_gamma   90.00
#
_symmetry.space_group_name_H-M   'P 1'
#
loop_
_entity.id
_entity.type
_entity.pdbx_description
1 polymer ?
#
loop_
_entity_poly.entity_id
_entity_poly.type
_entity_poly.pdbx_seq_one_letter_code
_entity_poly.pdbx_strand_id
1 'polypeptide(L)'
;MSELNVSVYGKIENEKIVFLALEHELPGTEKQAHDWRILGQAEEEKYQEVLSGTWLGKPLFDENGVANYKFSDGSAAERTEKEKQEEIAARPSPLPSLEEQVKANSAAILALAKGVAKNV
;
A
#
# COMPACT_ATOMS: atom_id res chain seq x y z
N MET A 1 2.37 38.56 6.42
CA MET A 1 1.48 37.39 6.26
C MET A 1 2.10 36.31 7.13
N SER A 2 1.39 35.82 8.13
CA SER A 2 1.93 34.80 9.03
C SER A 2 1.98 33.50 8.26
N GLU A 3 3.18 32.98 8.00
CA GLU A 3 3.38 31.62 7.51
C GLU A 3 2.82 30.68 8.59
N LEU A 4 1.60 30.18 8.39
CA LEU A 4 1.01 29.16 9.23
C LEU A 4 1.66 27.83 8.86
N ASN A 5 2.82 27.58 9.48
CA ASN A 5 3.48 26.30 9.41
C ASN A 5 2.68 25.29 10.25
N VAL A 6 2.15 24.29 9.57
CA VAL A 6 1.32 23.23 10.14
C VAL A 6 2.11 21.94 10.21
N SER A 7 2.01 21.22 11.33
CA SER A 7 2.69 19.94 11.50
C SER A 7 2.03 18.88 10.59
N VAL A 8 2.85 18.20 9.80
CA VAL A 8 2.44 17.10 8.93
C VAL A 8 2.66 15.78 9.67
N TYR A 9 1.60 15.00 9.76
CA TYR A 9 1.59 13.67 10.33
C TYR A 9 1.41 12.63 9.23
N GLY A 10 2.22 11.58 9.26
CA GLY A 10 2.07 10.40 8.43
C GLY A 10 1.53 9.23 9.22
N LYS A 11 0.49 8.58 8.69
CA LYS A 11 -0.04 7.33 9.22
C LYS A 11 0.88 6.18 8.78
N ILE A 12 1.39 5.46 9.77
CA ILE A 12 2.31 4.34 9.56
C ILE A 12 1.54 3.03 9.67
N GLU A 13 1.58 2.23 8.61
CA GLU A 13 1.07 0.87 8.60
C GLU A 13 2.15 -0.07 8.04
N ASN A 14 2.55 -1.09 8.83
CA ASN A 14 3.62 -2.01 8.45
C ASN A 14 4.91 -1.28 7.99
N GLU A 15 5.35 -0.28 8.75
CA GLU A 15 6.51 0.58 8.45
C GLU A 15 6.34 1.49 7.21
N LYS A 16 5.20 1.44 6.53
CA LYS A 16 4.91 2.24 5.32
C LYS A 16 4.07 3.45 5.66
N ILE A 17 4.34 4.57 4.99
CA ILE A 17 3.51 5.75 5.10
C ILE A 17 2.36 5.58 4.11
N VAL A 18 1.15 5.36 4.65
CA VAL A 18 -0.06 5.11 3.83
C VAL A 18 -0.94 6.34 3.66
N PHE A 19 -0.80 7.31 4.56
CA PHE A 19 -1.60 8.53 4.53
C PHE A 19 -0.83 9.68 5.16
N LEU A 20 -1.09 10.90 4.68
CA LEU A 20 -0.56 12.13 5.23
C LEU A 20 -1.73 13.02 5.62
N ALA A 21 -1.67 13.62 6.81
CA ALA A 21 -2.67 14.53 7.30
C ALA A 21 -2.01 15.67 8.06
N LEU A 22 -2.70 16.81 8.15
CA LEU A 22 -2.26 17.92 8.98
C LEU A 22 -2.76 17.74 10.42
N GLU A 23 -2.04 18.34 11.37
CA GLU A 23 -2.38 18.31 12.79
C GLU A 23 -3.84 18.69 13.08
N HIS A 24 -4.35 19.72 12.41
CA HIS A 24 -5.70 20.23 12.64
C HIS A 24 -6.80 19.30 12.09
N GLU A 25 -6.46 18.42 11.16
CA GLU A 25 -7.39 17.45 10.57
C GLU A 25 -7.40 16.11 11.29
N LEU A 26 -6.45 15.90 12.19
CA LEU A 26 -6.35 14.67 12.96
C LEU A 26 -7.13 14.80 14.26
N PRO A 27 -8.36 14.26 14.35
CA PRO A 27 -9.03 14.19 15.62
C PRO A 27 -8.20 13.33 16.58
N GLY A 28 -8.14 13.73 17.85
CA GLY A 28 -7.31 13.04 18.85
C GLY A 28 -7.64 11.56 19.02
N THR A 29 -8.83 11.11 18.61
CA THR A 29 -9.23 9.69 18.57
C THR A 29 -8.49 8.91 17.48
N GLU A 30 -8.36 9.47 16.28
CA GLU A 30 -7.62 8.85 15.17
C GLU A 30 -6.12 8.76 15.49
N LYS A 31 -5.57 9.81 16.12
CA LYS A 31 -4.17 9.83 16.58
C LYS A 31 -3.86 8.73 17.61
N GLN A 32 -4.87 8.28 18.36
CA GLN A 32 -4.74 7.18 19.33
C GLN A 32 -5.05 5.82 18.72
N ALA A 33 -5.92 5.75 17.72
CA ALA A 33 -6.32 4.51 17.06
C ALA A 33 -5.26 3.97 16.09
N HIS A 34 -4.42 4.86 15.54
CA HIS A 34 -3.43 4.54 14.52
C HIS A 34 -2.05 5.10 14.87
N ASP A 35 -0.98 4.52 14.31
CA ASP A 35 0.39 4.99 14.53
C ASP A 35 0.70 6.19 13.64
N TRP A 36 0.33 7.38 14.11
CA TRP A 36 0.63 8.64 13.43
C TRP A 36 1.98 9.21 13.90
N ARG A 37 2.87 9.51 12.95
CA ARG A 37 4.20 10.07 13.21
C ARG A 37 4.38 11.43 12.55
N ILE A 38 5.03 12.34 13.25
CA ILE A 38 5.36 13.66 12.68
C ILE A 38 6.45 13.46 11.64
N LEU A 39 6.20 13.95 10.42
CA LEU A 39 7.18 13.89 9.32
C LEU A 39 7.90 15.23 9.12
N GLY A 40 7.26 16.33 9.50
CA GLY A 40 7.81 17.67 9.36
C GLY A 40 6.74 18.75 9.49
N GLN A 41 7.05 19.93 8.96
CA GLN A 41 6.13 21.06 8.89
C GLN A 41 5.97 21.47 7.43
N ALA A 42 4.73 21.73 7.03
CA ALA A 42 4.40 22.26 5.72
C ALA A 42 3.68 23.60 5.87
N GLU A 43 3.75 24.41 4.82
CA GLU A 43 2.91 25.60 4.69
C GLU A 43 1.47 25.15 4.47
N GLU A 44 0.50 25.82 5.12
CA GLU A 44 -0.93 25.52 4.96
C GLU A 44 -1.39 25.60 3.49
N GLU A 45 -0.77 26.46 2.67
CA GLU A 45 -1.03 26.55 1.23
C GLU A 45 -0.63 25.28 0.46
N LYS A 46 0.36 24.54 0.94
CA LYS A 46 0.82 23.26 0.36
C LYS A 46 0.06 22.06 0.89
N TYR A 47 -1.07 22.29 1.56
CA TYR A 47 -1.92 21.23 2.08
C TYR A 47 -2.29 20.16 1.04
N GLN A 48 -2.67 20.57 -0.17
CA GLN A 48 -3.02 19.63 -1.23
C GLN A 48 -1.81 18.78 -1.68
N GLU A 49 -0.61 19.36 -1.65
CA GLU A 49 0.64 18.65 -1.94
C GLU A 49 0.97 17.65 -0.81
N VAL A 50 0.69 18.01 0.44
CA VAL A 50 0.84 17.11 1.59
C VAL A 50 -0.12 15.92 1.46
N LEU A 51 -1.41 16.15 1.24
CA LEU A 51 -2.38 15.06 1.09
C LEU A 51 -2.06 14.13 -0.08
N SER A 52 -1.59 14.69 -1.20
CA SER A 52 -1.23 13.89 -2.38
C SER A 52 0.09 13.13 -2.22
N GLY A 53 0.89 13.45 -1.21
CA GLY A 53 2.26 12.94 -1.05
C GLY A 53 3.31 13.71 -1.84
N THR A 54 2.91 14.54 -2.81
CA THR A 54 3.80 15.32 -3.67
C THR A 54 4.73 16.24 -2.87
N TRP A 55 4.34 16.63 -1.65
CA TRP A 55 5.19 17.37 -0.72
C TRP A 55 6.51 16.65 -0.37
N LEU A 56 6.52 15.31 -0.38
CA LEU A 56 7.73 14.49 -0.21
C LEU A 56 8.54 14.31 -1.51
N GLY A 57 8.06 14.87 -2.62
CA GLY A 57 8.66 14.81 -3.97
C GLY A 57 7.93 13.88 -4.94
N LYS A 58 7.28 12.81 -4.46
CA LYS A 58 6.52 11.83 -5.26
C LYS A 58 5.20 11.49 -4.57
N PRO A 59 4.18 11.03 -5.31
CA PRO A 59 2.97 10.52 -4.68
C PRO A 59 3.25 9.39 -3.68
N LEU A 60 2.41 9.24 -2.67
CA LEU A 60 2.57 8.19 -1.63
C LEU A 60 2.59 6.77 -2.21
N PHE A 61 1.84 6.54 -3.28
CA PHE A 61 1.74 5.25 -3.96
C PHE A 61 2.23 5.35 -5.41
N ASP A 62 2.85 4.29 -5.91
CA ASP A 62 3.16 4.14 -7.34
C ASP A 62 1.92 3.72 -8.15
N GLU A 63 2.09 3.58 -9.47
CA GLU A 63 1.03 3.12 -10.39
C GLU A 63 0.52 1.71 -10.07
N ASN A 64 1.32 0.92 -9.36
CA ASN A 64 0.95 -0.41 -8.90
C ASN A 64 0.24 -0.38 -7.54
N GLY A 65 0.02 0.79 -6.92
CA GLY A 65 -0.56 0.93 -5.59
C GLY A 65 0.38 0.51 -4.46
N VAL A 66 1.69 0.55 -4.68
CA VAL A 66 2.73 0.24 -3.68
C VAL A 66 3.22 1.54 -3.05
N ALA A 67 3.33 1.56 -1.72
CA ALA A 67 3.84 2.73 -1.00
C ALA A 67 5.28 3.06 -1.44
N ASN A 68 5.52 4.31 -1.82
CA ASN A 68 6.81 4.85 -2.21
C ASN A 68 7.70 5.22 -1.03
N TYR A 69 7.09 5.49 0.13
CA TYR A 69 7.78 5.95 1.33
C TYR A 69 7.55 5.00 2.50
N LYS A 70 8.60 4.80 3.30
CA LYS A 70 8.57 4.12 4.59
C LYS A 70 9.00 5.07 5.69
N PHE A 71 8.56 4.80 6.90
CA PHE A 71 9.03 5.55 8.06
C PHE A 71 10.27 4.86 8.64
N SER A 72 11.42 5.52 8.55
CA SER A 72 12.70 5.03 9.07
C SER A 72 13.43 6.17 9.76
N ASP A 73 14.10 5.87 10.88
CA ASP A 73 14.97 6.83 11.58
C ASP A 73 14.28 8.16 11.94
N GLY A 74 12.97 8.10 12.22
CA GLY A 74 12.18 9.28 12.60
C GLY A 74 11.74 10.17 11.43
N SER A 75 11.97 9.77 10.17
CA SER A 75 11.54 10.54 8.99
C SER A 75 11.01 9.65 7.86
N ALA A 76 10.42 10.28 6.83
CA ALA A 76 9.99 9.60 5.63
C ALA A 76 11.21 9.28 4.76
N ALA A 77 11.49 7.99 4.57
CA ALA A 77 12.53 7.48 3.69
C ALA A 77 11.91 6.87 2.44
N GLU A 78 12.49 7.13 1.26
CA GLU A 78 12.07 6.47 0.02
C GLU A 78 12.34 4.96 0.10
N ARG A 79 11.35 4.16 -0.27
CA ARG A 79 11.51 2.71 -0.41
C ARG A 79 12.30 2.40 -1.67
N THR A 80 13.20 1.43 -1.55
CA THR A 80 13.97 0.95 -2.70
C THR A 80 13.07 0.21 -3.68
N GLU A 81 13.43 0.24 -4.96
CA GLU A 81 12.71 -0.50 -6.01
C GLU A 81 12.63 -2.00 -5.69
N LYS A 82 13.66 -2.55 -5.05
CA LYS A 82 13.69 -3.94 -4.62
C LYS A 82 12.58 -4.28 -3.62
N GLU A 83 12.38 -3.46 -2.59
CA GLU A 83 11.32 -3.66 -1.60
C GLU A 83 9.93 -3.56 -2.23
N LYS A 84 9.77 -2.72 -3.26
CA LYS A 84 8.50 -2.59 -4.00
C LYS A 84 8.25 -3.83 -4.86
N GLN A 85 9.28 -4.30 -5.57
CA GLN A 85 9.18 -5.50 -6.41
C GLN A 85 8.91 -6.76 -5.60
N GLU A 86 9.51 -6.90 -4.43
CA GLU A 86 9.22 -8.02 -3.52
C GLU A 86 7.75 -8.00 -3.06
N GLU A 87 7.19 -6.82 -2.79
CA GLU A 87 5.79 -6.68 -2.43
C GLU A 87 4.84 -6.97 -3.59
N ILE A 88 5.18 -6.52 -4.81
CA ILE A 88 4.41 -6.86 -6.03
C ILE A 88 4.49 -8.37 -6.29
N ALA A 89 5.68 -8.97 -6.15
CA ALA A 89 5.89 -10.40 -6.33
C ALA A 89 5.20 -11.25 -5.25
N ALA A 90 5.07 -10.71 -4.04
CA ALA A 90 4.33 -11.35 -2.94
C ALA A 90 2.81 -11.24 -3.09
N ARG A 91 2.29 -10.39 -4.00
CA ARG A 91 0.84 -10.36 -4.27
C ARG A 91 0.42 -11.72 -4.80
N PRO A 92 -0.62 -12.34 -4.21
CA PRO A 92 -1.13 -13.61 -4.70
C PRO A 92 -1.51 -13.44 -6.16
N SER A 93 -1.04 -14.36 -7.01
CA SER A 93 -1.45 -14.38 -8.41
C SER A 93 -2.98 -14.34 -8.46
N PRO A 94 -3.57 -13.57 -9.40
CA PRO A 94 -5.01 -13.53 -9.55
C PRO A 94 -5.54 -14.95 -9.66
N LEU A 95 -6.69 -15.21 -9.02
CA LEU A 95 -7.38 -16.49 -9.18
C LEU A 95 -7.47 -16.82 -10.67
N PRO A 96 -7.16 -18.06 -11.08
CA PRO A 96 -7.24 -18.45 -12.48
C PRO A 96 -8.61 -18.10 -13.04
N SER A 97 -8.66 -17.70 -14.30
CA SER A 97 -9.91 -17.36 -14.97
C SER A 97 -10.92 -18.51 -14.88
N LEU A 98 -12.23 -18.20 -15.01
CA LEU A 98 -13.27 -19.23 -14.99
C LEU A 98 -12.99 -20.33 -16.05
N GLU A 99 -12.45 -19.95 -17.20
CA GLU A 99 -12.06 -20.87 -18.27
C GLU A 99 -10.92 -21.80 -17.85
N GLU A 100 -9.88 -21.28 -17.19
CA GLU A 100 -8.79 -22.07 -16.65
C GLU A 100 -9.25 -23.02 -15.54
N GLN A 101 -10.17 -22.56 -14.68
CA GLN A 101 -10.79 -23.39 -13.65
C GLN A 101 -11.61 -24.54 -14.25
N VAL A 102 -12.43 -24.26 -15.27
CA VAL A 102 -13.22 -25.27 -15.98
C VAL A 102 -12.32 -26.25 -16.72
N LYS A 103 -11.24 -25.78 -17.35
CA LYS A 103 -10.25 -26.62 -18.03
C LYS A 103 -9.51 -27.55 -17.05
N ALA A 104 -9.08 -27.02 -15.90
CA ALA A 104 -8.45 -27.82 -14.86
C ALA A 104 -9.41 -28.88 -14.27
N ASN A 105 -10.65 -28.47 -13.96
CA ASN A 105 -11.67 -29.38 -13.40
C ASN A 105 -12.08 -30.47 -14.40
N SER A 106 -12.28 -30.12 -15.67
CA SER A 106 -12.61 -31.10 -16.71
C SER A 106 -11.47 -32.10 -16.94
N ALA A 107 -10.22 -31.64 -16.95
CA ALA A 107 -9.05 -32.51 -17.01
C ALA A 107 -8.96 -33.46 -15.79
N ALA A 108 -9.25 -32.98 -14.59
CA ALA A 108 -9.28 -33.79 -13.37
C ALA A 108 -10.38 -34.87 -13.41
N ILE A 109 -11.59 -34.53 -13.85
CA ILE A 109 -12.70 -35.49 -14.01
C ILE A 109 -12.35 -36.55 -15.05
N LEU A 110 -11.76 -36.16 -16.19
CA LEU A 110 -11.29 -37.08 -17.22
C LEU A 110 -10.19 -38.02 -16.72
N ALA A 111 -9.27 -37.52 -15.90
CA ALA A 111 -8.21 -38.34 -15.30
C ALA A 111 -8.78 -39.36 -14.29
N LEU A 112 -9.75 -38.95 -13.46
CA LEU A 112 -10.44 -39.85 -12.54
C LEU A 112 -11.23 -40.94 -13.29
N ALA A 113 -11.97 -40.57 -14.34
CA ALA A 113 -12.71 -41.52 -15.17
C ALA A 113 -11.78 -42.54 -15.85
N LYS A 114 -10.59 -42.10 -16.32
CA LYS A 114 -9.58 -42.99 -16.92
C LYS A 114 -8.88 -43.88 -15.88
N GLY A 115 -8.71 -43.40 -14.65
CA GLY A 115 -8.15 -44.17 -13.54
C GLY A 115 -9.07 -45.32 -13.09
N VAL A 116 -10.39 -45.08 -13.05
CA VAL A 116 -11.38 -46.10 -12.72
C VAL A 116 -11.45 -47.20 -13.79
N ALA A 117 -11.28 -46.86 -15.08
CA ALA A 117 -11.32 -47.82 -16.18
C ALA A 117 -10.08 -48.74 -16.28
N LYS A 118 -8.97 -48.45 -15.59
CA LYS A 118 -7.76 -49.29 -15.58
C LYS A 118 -7.73 -50.33 -14.46
N ASN A 119 -8.67 -50.28 -13.51
CA ASN A 119 -8.75 -51.18 -12.36
C ASN A 119 -9.94 -52.17 -12.43
N VAL A 120 -10.49 -52.42 -13.64
CA VAL A 120 -11.51 -53.43 -13.92
C VAL A 120 -10.96 -54.48 -14.89
#